data_AF-A3JYY9-F1
#
_entry.id   AF-A3JYY9-F1
#
_cell.length_a   1.000
_cell.length_b   1.000
_cell.length_c   1.000
_cell.angle_alpha   90.00
_cell.angle_beta   90.00
_cell.angle_gamma   90.00
#
_symmetry.space_group_name_H-M   'P 1'
#
loop_
_entity.id
_entity.type
_entity.pdbx_description
1 polymer ?
#
loop_
_entity_poly.entity_id
_entity_poly.type
_entity_poly.pdbx_seq_one_letter_code
_entity_poly.pdbx_strand_id
1 'polypeptide(L)'
;MAVVTQLVVSLVMKPAEDGHAGNLWYEIHEYGGLAAFALIVLFWIVLTARKRGTPSGLLFPWFSGARLSALWSDIKRHGAALRQFRLPPHDDASPLASAVHGLGILLITAMAGSGTLYYFVGAGNPDAGGLVGLAMFVHKALANLAWAYLIGHVSLAVLQHLSTDFNLREMWSFRSASNKEASK
;
A
#
# COMPACT_ATOMS: atom_id res chain seq x y z
N MET A 1 0.26 4.30 9.26
CA MET A 1 1.24 4.17 10.36
C MET A 1 1.76 2.76 10.49
N ALA A 2 0.90 1.72 10.62
CA ALA A 2 1.36 0.32 10.71
C ALA A 2 2.44 -0.08 9.68
N VAL A 3 2.19 0.15 8.38
CA VAL A 3 3.16 -0.18 7.31
C VAL A 3 4.50 0.53 7.48
N VAL A 4 4.50 1.82 7.84
CA VAL A 4 5.73 2.61 8.03
C VAL A 4 6.52 2.07 9.22
N THR A 5 5.85 1.81 10.34
CA THR A 5 6.47 1.20 11.51
C THR A 5 7.09 -0.15 11.17
N GLN A 6 6.36 -1.01 10.47
CA GLN A 6 6.85 -2.34 10.08
C GLN A 6 8.10 -2.28 9.18
N LEU A 7 8.11 -1.37 8.20
CA LEU A 7 9.27 -1.18 7.32
C LEU A 7 10.47 -0.61 8.07
N VAL A 8 10.29 0.40 8.93
CA VAL A 8 11.40 1.00 9.70
C VAL A 8 11.99 0.00 10.69
N VAL A 9 11.14 -0.71 11.43
CA VAL A 9 11.58 -1.73 12.39
C VAL A 9 12.34 -2.86 11.69
N SER A 10 11.95 -3.23 10.46
CA SER A 10 12.66 -4.25 9.68
C SER A 10 14.12 -3.90 9.35
N LEU A 11 14.52 -2.64 9.43
CA LEU A 11 15.91 -2.22 9.19
C LEU A 11 16.84 -2.55 10.36
N VAL A 12 16.30 -2.72 11.56
CA VAL A 12 17.07 -2.90 12.81
C VAL A 12 16.74 -4.20 13.53
N MET A 13 15.72 -4.94 13.06
CA MET A 13 15.35 -6.22 13.63
C MET A 13 16.45 -7.25 13.44
N LYS A 14 16.60 -8.12 14.43
CA LYS A 14 17.45 -9.31 14.38
C LYS A 14 16.57 -10.50 14.73
N PRO A 15 16.32 -11.42 13.79
CA PRO A 15 15.48 -12.59 14.03
C PRO A 15 16.12 -13.50 15.09
N ALA A 16 15.30 -14.38 15.66
CA ALA A 16 15.83 -15.48 16.44
C ALA A 16 16.69 -16.38 15.55
N GLU A 17 17.88 -16.74 16.02
CA GLU A 17 18.81 -17.68 15.39
C GLU A 17 19.26 -18.67 16.47
N ASP A 18 19.61 -19.90 16.08
CA ASP A 18 19.90 -21.03 16.96
C ASP A 18 20.44 -20.67 18.35
N GLY A 19 19.59 -20.80 19.38
CA GLY A 19 19.93 -20.55 20.79
C GLY A 19 19.80 -19.09 21.28
N HIS A 20 19.42 -18.15 20.41
CA HIS A 20 19.23 -16.74 20.73
C HIS A 20 17.83 -16.26 20.37
N ALA A 21 17.15 -15.65 21.34
CA ALA A 21 15.89 -14.95 21.08
C ALA A 21 16.12 -13.76 20.13
N GLY A 22 15.13 -13.47 19.29
CA GLY A 22 15.12 -12.26 18.48
C GLY A 22 15.15 -11.02 19.37
N ASN A 23 15.61 -9.90 18.82
CA ASN A 23 15.57 -8.65 19.58
C ASN A 23 14.15 -8.09 19.68
N LEU A 24 13.91 -7.12 20.57
CA LEU A 24 12.61 -6.46 20.73
C LEU A 24 12.03 -5.95 19.40
N TRP A 25 12.88 -5.46 18.49
CA TRP A 25 12.45 -4.99 17.17
C TRP A 25 11.88 -6.12 16.31
N TYR A 26 12.43 -7.33 16.40
CA TYR A 26 11.87 -8.49 15.73
C TYR A 26 10.49 -8.84 16.29
N GLU A 27 10.29 -8.83 17.61
CA GLU A 27 8.97 -9.09 18.22
C GLU A 27 7.93 -8.03 17.80
N ILE A 28 8.32 -6.75 17.76
CA ILE A 28 7.46 -5.66 17.28
C ILE A 28 7.10 -5.86 15.80
N HIS A 29 8.06 -6.31 14.98
CA HIS A 29 7.81 -6.62 13.58
C HIS A 29 6.87 -7.81 13.43
N GLU A 30 7.11 -8.88 14.19
CA GLU A 30 6.34 -10.12 14.14
C GLU A 30 4.88 -9.89 14.57
N TYR A 31 4.65 -9.47 15.81
CA TYR A 31 3.29 -9.25 16.32
C TYR A 31 2.60 -8.07 15.66
N GLY A 32 3.34 -7.00 15.36
CA GLY A 32 2.80 -5.87 14.62
C GLY A 32 2.43 -6.23 13.17
N GLY A 33 3.15 -7.17 12.55
CA GLY A 33 2.84 -7.75 11.25
C GLY A 33 1.53 -8.56 11.28
N LEU A 34 1.33 -9.39 12.30
CA LEU A 34 0.07 -10.13 12.51
C LEU A 34 -1.11 -9.16 12.73
N ALA A 35 -0.92 -8.12 13.53
CA ALA A 35 -1.93 -7.08 13.71
C ALA A 35 -2.24 -6.35 12.40
N ALA A 36 -1.22 -6.00 11.61
CA ALA A 36 -1.39 -5.40 10.30
C ALA A 36 -2.13 -6.33 9.31
N PHE A 37 -1.90 -7.63 9.39
CA PHE A 37 -2.64 -8.62 8.60
C PHE A 37 -4.13 -8.66 8.98
N ALA A 38 -4.44 -8.68 10.27
CA ALA A 38 -5.84 -8.60 10.73
C ALA A 38 -6.52 -7.30 10.26
N LEU A 39 -5.82 -6.17 10.32
CA LEU A 39 -6.33 -4.88 9.86
C LEU A 39 -6.55 -4.84 8.34
N ILE A 40 -5.66 -5.41 7.52
CA ILE A 40 -5.85 -5.42 6.06
C ILE A 40 -6.99 -6.37 5.66
N VAL A 41 -7.18 -7.49 6.36
CA VAL A 41 -8.36 -8.36 6.16
C VAL A 41 -9.64 -7.60 6.50
N LEU A 42 -9.69 -6.89 7.63
CA LEU A 42 -10.84 -6.05 7.98
C LEU A 42 -11.07 -4.96 6.93
N PHE A 43 -10.00 -4.33 6.44
CA PHE A 43 -10.09 -3.35 5.38
C PHE A 43 -10.70 -3.93 4.11
N TRP A 44 -10.35 -5.15 3.70
CA TRP A 44 -10.96 -5.83 2.57
C TRP A 44 -12.46 -6.08 2.77
N ILE A 45 -12.89 -6.49 3.97
CA ILE A 45 -14.30 -6.66 4.32
C ILE A 45 -15.04 -5.31 4.22
N VAL A 46 -14.46 -4.23 4.73
CA VAL A 46 -15.05 -2.89 4.63
C VAL A 46 -15.10 -2.42 3.18
N LEU A 47 -14.05 -2.66 2.39
CA LEU A 47 -13.97 -2.29 0.98
C LEU A 47 -15.04 -2.97 0.13
N THR A 48 -15.42 -4.21 0.44
CA THR A 48 -16.50 -4.92 -0.27
C THR A 48 -17.89 -4.52 0.21
N ALA A 49 -18.05 -4.15 1.49
CA ALA A 49 -19.34 -3.79 2.07
C ALA A 49 -19.72 -2.30 1.93
N ARG A 50 -18.73 -1.40 1.81
CA ARG A 50 -18.98 0.05 1.80
C ARG A 50 -19.69 0.52 0.54
N LYS A 51 -20.57 1.53 0.71
CA LYS A 51 -21.29 2.20 -0.40
C LYS A 51 -20.69 3.54 -0.81
N ARG A 52 -19.70 4.05 -0.07
CA ARG A 52 -19.10 5.39 -0.24
C ARG A 52 -17.58 5.29 -0.34
N GLY A 53 -16.96 6.30 -0.94
CA GLY A 53 -15.51 6.39 -1.18
C GLY A 53 -15.13 5.94 -2.59
N THR A 54 -13.82 5.78 -2.84
CA THR A 54 -13.31 5.34 -4.14
C THR A 54 -13.92 3.99 -4.54
N PRO A 55 -14.60 3.90 -5.71
CA PRO A 55 -15.13 2.65 -6.21
C PRO A 55 -14.04 1.58 -6.31
N SER A 56 -14.31 0.37 -5.84
CA SER A 56 -13.37 -0.77 -5.93
C SER A 56 -12.91 -1.02 -7.36
N GLY A 57 -13.77 -0.74 -8.34
CA GLY A 57 -13.46 -0.80 -9.75
C GLY A 57 -12.33 0.12 -10.22
N LEU A 58 -12.17 1.30 -9.61
CA LEU A 58 -11.06 2.20 -9.91
C LEU A 58 -9.76 1.74 -9.23
N LEU A 59 -9.85 1.08 -8.07
CA LEU A 59 -8.71 0.48 -7.39
C LEU A 59 -8.18 -0.75 -8.15
N PHE A 60 -9.08 -1.55 -8.72
CA PHE A 60 -8.76 -2.78 -9.45
C PHE A 60 -9.35 -2.73 -10.87
N PRO A 61 -8.77 -1.91 -11.77
CA PRO A 61 -9.31 -1.71 -13.12
C PRO A 61 -9.10 -2.91 -14.04
N TRP A 62 -8.25 -3.86 -13.64
CA TRP A 62 -7.70 -4.95 -14.46
C TRP A 62 -8.73 -5.88 -15.11
N PHE A 63 -9.95 -5.91 -14.58
CA PHE A 63 -11.05 -6.77 -15.06
C PHE A 63 -12.06 -6.03 -15.95
N SER A 64 -11.76 -4.82 -16.41
CA SER A 64 -12.67 -4.03 -17.25
C SER A 64 -11.93 -3.28 -18.35
N GLY A 65 -12.24 -3.59 -19.61
CA GLY A 65 -11.66 -2.89 -20.76
C GLY A 65 -11.92 -1.37 -20.75
N ALA A 66 -13.12 -0.95 -20.32
CA ALA A 66 -13.44 0.47 -20.18
C ALA A 66 -12.56 1.17 -19.14
N ARG A 67 -12.31 0.52 -17.99
CA ARG A 67 -11.46 1.09 -16.92
C ARG A 67 -9.99 1.08 -17.29
N LEU A 68 -9.52 0.04 -17.99
CA LEU A 68 -8.17 0.01 -18.54
C LEU A 68 -7.95 1.12 -19.58
N SER A 69 -8.94 1.39 -20.43
CA SER A 69 -8.88 2.50 -21.40
C SER A 69 -8.83 3.87 -20.70
N ALA A 70 -9.62 4.05 -19.64
CA ALA A 70 -9.58 5.25 -18.81
C ALA A 70 -8.23 5.42 -18.10
N LEU A 71 -7.68 4.34 -17.51
CA LEU A 71 -6.35 4.31 -16.93
C LEU A 71 -5.27 4.72 -17.94
N TRP A 72 -5.32 4.15 -19.14
CA TRP A 72 -4.33 4.45 -20.18
C TRP A 72 -4.42 5.90 -20.68
N SER A 73 -5.64 6.42 -20.80
CA SER A 73 -5.87 7.82 -21.15
C SER A 73 -5.32 8.76 -20.07
N ASP A 74 -5.48 8.40 -18.80
CA ASP A 74 -4.97 9.18 -17.68
C ASP A 74 -3.44 9.13 -17.60
N ILE A 75 -2.82 7.97 -17.86
CA ILE A 75 -1.35 7.82 -17.98
C ILE A 75 -0.80 8.73 -19.07
N LYS A 76 -1.43 8.75 -20.25
CA LYS A 76 -1.00 9.64 -21.36
C LYS A 76 -1.10 11.11 -20.98
N ARG A 77 -2.16 11.49 -20.26
CA ARG A 77 -2.36 12.87 -19.76
C ARG A 77 -1.25 13.27 -18.80
N HIS A 78 -0.93 12.41 -17.83
CA HIS A 78 0.16 12.63 -16.88
C HIS A 78 1.51 12.72 -17.59
N GLY A 79 1.77 11.83 -18.55
CA GLY A 79 2.99 11.88 -19.37
C GLY A 79 3.12 13.15 -20.20
N ALA A 80 2.02 13.65 -20.76
CA ALA A 80 2.00 14.91 -21.51
C ALA A 80 2.26 16.12 -20.59
N ALA A 81 1.68 16.14 -19.39
CA ALA A 81 1.94 17.20 -18.40
C ALA A 81 3.40 17.18 -17.93
N LEU A 82 3.96 15.98 -17.68
CA LEU A 82 5.35 15.83 -17.26
C LEU A 82 6.34 16.35 -18.31
N ARG A 83 6.06 16.17 -19.61
CA ARG A 83 6.87 16.75 -20.70
C ARG A 83 6.90 18.27 -20.68
N GLN A 84 5.91 18.90 -20.07
CA GLN A 84 5.84 20.36 -19.88
C GLN A 84 6.32 20.79 -18.49
N PHE A 85 6.91 19.87 -17.71
CA PHE A 85 7.28 20.08 -16.31
C PHE A 85 6.11 20.58 -15.43
N ARG A 86 4.89 20.12 -15.74
CA ARG A 86 3.67 20.43 -14.99
C ARG A 86 3.13 19.19 -14.31
N LEU A 87 2.51 19.38 -13.16
CA LEU A 87 1.66 18.35 -12.54
C LEU A 87 0.21 18.57 -12.97
N PRO A 88 -0.52 17.52 -13.36
CA PRO A 88 -1.96 17.62 -13.57
C PRO A 88 -2.67 18.05 -12.28
N PRO A 89 -3.78 18.80 -12.37
CA PRO A 89 -4.63 19.08 -11.23
C PRO A 89 -5.04 17.79 -10.52
N HIS A 90 -5.17 17.86 -9.20
CA HIS A 90 -5.67 16.75 -8.40
C HIS A 90 -7.12 16.43 -8.75
N ASP A 91 -7.41 15.14 -8.94
CA ASP A 91 -8.74 14.60 -9.21
C ASP A 91 -8.99 13.40 -8.28
N ASP A 92 -9.99 13.54 -7.40
CA ASP A 92 -10.44 12.52 -6.44
C ASP A 92 -10.86 11.21 -7.16
N ALA A 93 -11.18 11.28 -8.46
CA ALA A 93 -11.57 10.15 -9.30
C ALA A 93 -10.49 9.73 -10.32
N SER A 94 -9.24 10.18 -10.18
CA SER A 94 -8.15 9.81 -11.11
C SER A 94 -8.00 8.29 -11.23
N PRO A 95 -8.15 7.72 -12.45
CA PRO A 95 -7.92 6.30 -12.71
C PRO A 95 -6.50 5.84 -12.36
N LEU A 96 -5.47 6.64 -12.68
CA LEU A 96 -4.08 6.28 -12.40
C LEU A 96 -3.79 6.25 -10.90
N ALA A 97 -4.15 7.31 -10.18
CA ALA A 97 -3.92 7.40 -8.74
C ALA A 97 -4.66 6.27 -8.00
N SER A 98 -5.91 5.99 -8.39
CA SER A 98 -6.71 4.91 -7.82
C SER A 98 -6.10 3.53 -8.08
N ALA A 99 -5.64 3.25 -9.30
CA ALA A 99 -5.02 1.97 -9.64
C ALA A 99 -3.69 1.76 -8.88
N VAL A 100 -2.86 2.80 -8.76
CA VAL A 100 -1.62 2.76 -7.95
C VAL A 100 -1.94 2.53 -6.48
N HIS A 101 -2.98 3.16 -5.94
CA HIS A 101 -3.43 2.90 -4.57
C HIS A 101 -3.88 1.44 -4.39
N GLY A 102 -4.64 0.89 -5.35
CA GLY A 102 -5.04 -0.51 -5.37
C GLY A 102 -3.86 -1.48 -5.42
N LEU A 103 -2.83 -1.19 -6.21
CA LEU A 103 -1.58 -1.96 -6.22
C LEU A 103 -0.88 -1.93 -4.85
N GLY A 104 -0.89 -0.79 -4.15
CA GLY A 104 -0.40 -0.69 -2.78
C GLY A 104 -1.15 -1.61 -1.81
N ILE A 105 -2.48 -1.64 -1.89
CA ILE A 105 -3.32 -2.53 -1.08
C ILE A 105 -2.95 -4.01 -1.35
N LEU A 106 -2.80 -4.40 -2.62
CA LEU A 106 -2.41 -5.77 -2.99
C LEU A 106 -1.02 -6.13 -2.48
N LEU A 107 -0.06 -5.22 -2.65
CA LEU A 107 1.32 -5.38 -2.18
C LEU A 107 1.38 -5.60 -0.66
N ILE A 108 0.71 -4.75 0.12
CA ILE A 108 0.69 -4.86 1.58
C ILE A 108 -0.07 -6.12 2.02
N THR A 109 -1.11 -6.52 1.31
CA THR A 109 -1.83 -7.79 1.57
C THR A 109 -0.90 -8.99 1.37
N ALA A 110 -0.14 -9.04 0.27
CA ALA A 110 0.80 -10.12 0.00
C ALA A 110 1.97 -10.15 0.98
N MET A 111 2.49 -8.98 1.38
CA MET A 111 3.51 -8.84 2.43
C MET A 111 3.04 -9.37 3.77
N ALA A 112 1.91 -8.87 4.27
CA ALA A 112 1.38 -9.27 5.58
C ALA A 112 0.96 -10.75 5.57
N GLY A 113 0.40 -11.24 4.47
CA GLY A 113 0.02 -12.64 4.29
C GLY A 113 1.22 -13.58 4.27
N SER A 114 2.28 -13.26 3.53
CA SER A 114 3.51 -14.07 3.50
C SER A 114 4.23 -14.10 4.86
N GLY A 115 4.26 -12.97 5.60
CA GLY A 115 4.80 -12.93 6.96
C GLY A 115 3.96 -13.75 7.95
N THR A 116 2.64 -13.67 7.85
CA THR A 116 1.72 -14.47 8.67
C THR A 116 1.85 -15.96 8.37
N LEU A 117 1.98 -16.34 7.10
CA LEU A 117 2.21 -17.73 6.71
C LEU A 117 3.53 -18.26 7.29
N TYR A 118 4.59 -17.45 7.21
CA TYR A 118 5.87 -17.79 7.82
C TYR A 118 5.76 -17.98 9.34
N TYR A 119 5.05 -17.09 10.04
CA TYR A 119 4.85 -17.19 11.49
C TYR A 119 4.22 -18.53 11.91
N PHE A 120 3.17 -18.97 11.22
CA PHE A 120 2.46 -20.20 11.60
C PHE A 120 3.13 -21.50 11.14
N VAL A 121 3.82 -21.48 9.99
CA VAL A 121 4.36 -22.70 9.36
C VAL A 121 5.87 -22.84 9.58
N GLY A 122 6.57 -21.74 9.85
CA GLY A 122 8.03 -21.71 9.94
C GLY A 122 8.63 -22.42 11.13
N ALA A 123 7.86 -22.64 12.21
CA ALA A 123 8.34 -23.25 13.46
C ALA A 123 9.67 -22.66 13.99
N GLY A 124 9.98 -21.40 13.64
CA GLY A 124 11.25 -20.73 13.96
C GLY A 124 12.45 -21.11 13.10
N ASN A 125 12.30 -21.97 12.08
CA ASN A 125 13.38 -22.35 11.16
C ASN A 125 13.22 -21.66 9.78
N PRO A 126 13.93 -20.55 9.51
CA PRO A 126 13.91 -19.87 8.22
C PRO A 126 14.44 -20.71 7.05
N ASP A 127 15.21 -21.76 7.32
CA ASP A 127 15.87 -22.62 6.35
C ASP A 127 15.13 -23.96 6.14
N ALA A 128 13.92 -24.10 6.68
CA ALA A 128 13.08 -25.29 6.53
C ALA A 128 12.71 -25.63 5.06
N GLY A 129 13.12 -24.80 4.10
CA GLY A 129 12.85 -24.98 2.67
C GLY A 129 11.35 -24.96 2.36
N GLY A 130 10.97 -25.49 1.19
CA GLY A 130 9.57 -25.68 0.81
C GLY A 130 8.71 -24.41 0.92
N LEU A 131 7.53 -24.55 1.53
CA LEU A 131 6.56 -23.46 1.68
C LEU A 131 7.09 -22.32 2.57
N VAL A 132 7.87 -22.64 3.62
CA VAL A 132 8.45 -21.66 4.55
C VAL A 132 9.48 -20.79 3.84
N GLY A 133 10.40 -21.42 3.10
CA GLY A 133 11.41 -20.72 2.32
C GLY A 133 10.78 -19.84 1.23
N LEU A 134 9.74 -20.33 0.55
CA LEU A 134 9.01 -19.55 -0.45
C LEU A 134 8.31 -18.33 0.18
N ALA A 135 7.62 -18.51 1.32
CA ALA A 135 6.96 -17.42 2.02
C ALA A 135 7.95 -16.32 2.43
N MET A 136 9.10 -16.71 3.00
CA MET A 136 10.14 -15.77 3.41
C MET A 136 10.81 -15.08 2.22
N PHE A 137 11.05 -15.81 1.11
CA PHE A 137 11.56 -15.24 -0.13
C PHE A 137 10.60 -14.16 -0.68
N VAL A 138 9.31 -14.49 -0.80
CA VAL A 138 8.29 -13.56 -1.26
C VAL A 138 8.20 -12.34 -0.34
N HIS A 139 8.20 -12.55 0.98
CA HIS A 139 8.14 -11.47 1.96
C HIS A 139 9.33 -10.50 1.81
N LYS A 140 10.55 -11.01 1.72
CA LYS A 140 11.75 -10.17 1.54
C LYS A 140 11.75 -9.45 0.18
N ALA A 141 11.35 -10.12 -0.89
CA ALA A 141 11.29 -9.52 -2.23
C ALA A 141 10.27 -8.37 -2.29
N LEU A 142 9.08 -8.59 -1.71
CA LEU A 142 8.02 -7.59 -1.66
C LEU A 142 8.35 -6.44 -0.69
N ALA A 143 9.21 -6.63 0.31
CA ALA A 143 9.65 -5.56 1.22
C ALA A 143 10.37 -4.43 0.46
N ASN A 144 11.26 -4.78 -0.47
CA ASN A 144 11.93 -3.79 -1.33
C ASN A 144 10.91 -3.03 -2.21
N LEU A 145 9.94 -3.75 -2.76
CA LEU A 145 8.87 -3.14 -3.55
C LEU A 145 7.98 -2.23 -2.69
N ALA A 146 7.73 -2.58 -1.43
CA ALA A 146 6.98 -1.75 -0.49
C ALA A 146 7.71 -0.46 -0.13
N TRP A 147 9.03 -0.49 0.04
CA TRP A 147 9.85 0.72 0.18
C TRP A 147 9.78 1.60 -1.06
N ALA A 148 9.95 1.04 -2.26
CA ALA A 148 9.85 1.78 -3.52
C ALA A 148 8.46 2.42 -3.68
N TYR A 149 7.40 1.66 -3.38
CA TYR A 149 6.03 2.16 -3.37
C TYR A 149 5.85 3.32 -2.39
N LEU A 150 6.29 3.17 -1.13
CA LEU A 150 6.15 4.19 -0.09
C LEU A 150 6.86 5.49 -0.49
N ILE A 151 8.11 5.40 -0.95
CA ILE A 151 8.90 6.55 -1.37
C ILE A 151 8.21 7.25 -2.54
N GLY A 152 7.84 6.50 -3.59
CA GLY A 152 7.18 7.07 -4.77
C GLY A 152 5.84 7.72 -4.44
N HIS A 153 5.00 7.03 -3.65
CA HIS A 153 3.67 7.51 -3.28
C HIS A 153 3.73 8.77 -2.42
N VAL A 154 4.57 8.79 -1.38
CA VAL A 154 4.74 9.96 -0.50
C VAL A 154 5.36 11.12 -1.27
N SER A 155 6.39 10.86 -2.08
CA SER A 155 7.04 11.92 -2.86
C SER A 155 6.07 12.59 -3.83
N LEU A 156 5.24 11.81 -4.54
CA LEU A 156 4.22 12.35 -5.44
C LEU A 156 3.13 13.12 -4.69
N ALA A 157 2.70 12.64 -3.52
CA ALA A 157 1.72 13.33 -2.70
C ALA A 157 2.26 14.68 -2.19
N VAL A 158 3.52 14.73 -1.76
CA VAL A 158 4.20 15.98 -1.34
C VAL A 158 4.38 16.92 -2.52
N LEU A 159 4.81 16.42 -3.69
CA LEU A 159 4.96 17.24 -4.89
C LEU A 159 3.62 17.86 -5.32
N GLN A 160 2.54 17.07 -5.32
CA GLN A 160 1.18 17.56 -5.58
C GLN A 160 0.76 18.63 -4.58
N HIS A 161 1.09 18.46 -3.30
CA HIS A 161 0.77 19.43 -2.26
C HIS A 161 1.49 20.76 -2.41
N LEU A 162 2.75 20.73 -2.86
CA LEU A 162 3.57 21.92 -3.02
C LEU A 162 3.34 22.64 -4.35
N SER A 163 2.84 21.92 -5.36
CA SER A 163 2.77 22.42 -6.74
C SER A 163 1.34 22.66 -7.24
N THR A 164 0.32 22.30 -6.47
CA THR A 164 -1.10 22.48 -6.82
C THR A 164 -1.91 22.90 -5.59
N ASP A 165 -3.21 23.10 -5.75
CA ASP A 165 -4.14 23.42 -4.64
C ASP A 165 -4.44 22.21 -3.74
N PHE A 166 -3.90 21.02 -4.06
CA PHE A 166 -4.10 19.82 -3.26
C PHE A 166 -3.55 19.98 -1.84
N ASN A 167 -4.34 19.64 -0.83
CA ASN A 167 -3.89 19.61 0.55
C ASN A 167 -3.81 18.17 1.07
N LEU A 168 -2.64 17.76 1.58
CA LEU A 168 -2.47 16.42 2.17
C LEU A 168 -3.53 16.12 3.24
N ARG A 169 -3.96 17.12 4.02
CA ARG A 169 -5.00 16.96 5.05
C ARG A 169 -6.33 16.43 4.50
N GLU A 170 -6.62 16.62 3.22
CA GLU A 170 -7.82 16.09 2.57
C GLU A 170 -7.86 14.56 2.58
N MET A 171 -6.70 13.89 2.54
CA MET A 171 -6.60 12.42 2.60
C MET A 171 -7.15 11.83 3.91
N TRP A 172 -7.15 12.62 4.99
CA TRP A 172 -7.66 12.23 6.31
C TRP A 172 -8.96 12.96 6.66
N SER A 173 -9.54 13.70 5.73
CA SER A 173 -10.78 14.41 5.99
C SER A 173 -11.98 13.45 5.91
N PHE A 174 -12.85 13.51 6.91
CA PHE A 174 -14.13 12.79 6.89
C PHE A 174 -15.22 13.53 6.12
N ARG A 175 -14.89 14.61 5.39
CA ARG A 175 -15.89 15.40 4.65
C ARG A 175 -16.38 14.58 3.46
N SER A 176 -17.68 14.37 3.40
CA SER A 176 -18.35 13.80 2.22
C SER A 176 -18.12 14.68 1.00
N ALA A 177 -17.91 14.06 -0.17
CA ALA A 177 -17.83 14.74 -1.48
C ALA A 177 -18.99 15.72 -1.72
N SER A 178 -20.17 15.47 -1.14
CA SER A 178 -21.34 16.36 -1.20
C SER A 178 -21.11 17.76 -0.61
N ASN A 179 -20.15 17.94 0.30
CA ASN A 179 -19.88 19.25 0.92
C ASN A 179 -18.78 20.05 0.21
N LYS A 180 -18.11 19.49 -0.80
CA LYS A 180 -17.07 20.22 -1.58
C LYS A 180 -17.69 21.13 -2.66
N GLU A 181 -18.88 20.81 -3.17
CA GLU A 181 -19.57 21.62 -4.20
C GLU A 181 -20.32 22.84 -3.62
N ALA A 182 -20.75 22.79 -2.35
CA ALA A 182 -21.49 23.90 -1.72
C ALA A 182 -20.60 25.04 -1.19
N SER A 183 -19.28 24.96 -1.38
CA SER A 183 -18.29 25.91 -0.83
C SER A 183 -17.37 26.52 -1.90
N LYS A 184 -17.66 26.32 -3.18
CA LYS A 184 -17.07 27.07 -4.30
C LYS A 184 -18.09 28.08 -4.83
#